data_AF-A0A924HAW6-F1
#
_entry.id   AF-A0A924HAW6-F1
#
_cell.length_a   1.000
_cell.length_b   1.000
_cell.length_c   1.000
_cell.angle_alpha   90.00
_cell.angle_beta   90.00
_cell.angle_gamma   90.00
#
_symmetry.space_group_name_H-M   'P 1'
#
loop_
_entity.id
_entity.type
_entity.pdbx_description
1 polymer ?
#
loop_
_entity_poly.entity_id
_entity_poly.type
_entity_poly.pdbx_seq_one_letter_code
_entity_poly.pdbx_strand_id
1 'polypeptide(L)'
;ANNNGVLIYLQLAERAIEIVADRGLSQHVNDAQWQAMVARMSANFVQRRFEDGLTQALEEVSALLVTYFPLLPGAQKTNEMPDAPFVD
;
A
#
# COMPACT_ATOMS: atom_id res chain seq x y z
N ALA A 1 3.51 18.29 -1.78
CA ALA A 1 3.24 16.86 -1.52
C ALA A 1 1.88 16.72 -0.85
N ASN A 2 1.03 15.81 -1.35
CA ASN A 2 -0.33 15.60 -0.87
C ASN A 2 -0.41 14.76 0.43
N ASN A 3 0.75 14.35 0.99
CA ASN A 3 0.87 13.45 2.13
C ASN A 3 -0.01 12.21 1.94
N ASN A 4 0.20 11.52 0.83
CA ASN A 4 -0.55 10.35 0.39
C ASN A 4 0.37 9.13 0.25
N GLY A 5 1.49 9.09 0.97
CA GLY A 5 2.35 7.92 1.04
C GLY A 5 1.64 6.75 1.73
N VAL A 6 2.00 5.53 1.34
CA VAL A 6 1.60 4.30 2.02
C VAL A 6 2.84 3.43 2.22
N LEU A 7 3.08 3.00 3.45
CA LEU A 7 4.10 2.03 3.80
C LEU A 7 3.45 0.67 3.99
N ILE A 8 3.92 -0.32 3.23
CA ILE A 8 3.62 -1.73 3.46
C ILE A 8 4.85 -2.34 4.13
N TYR A 9 4.73 -2.68 5.41
CA TYR A 9 5.80 -3.26 6.20
C TYR A 9 5.60 -4.77 6.39
N LEU A 10 6.67 -5.54 6.16
CA LEU A 10 6.67 -7.01 6.25
C LEU A 10 7.74 -7.47 7.23
N GLN A 11 7.32 -8.01 8.38
CA GLN A 11 8.22 -8.64 9.34
C GLN A 11 8.21 -10.17 9.14
N LEU A 12 9.12 -10.65 8.31
CA LEU A 12 9.16 -12.07 7.91
C LEU A 12 9.50 -13.01 9.07
N ALA A 13 10.29 -12.56 10.04
CA ALA A 13 10.67 -13.35 11.22
C ALA A 13 9.46 -13.69 12.11
N GLU A 14 8.59 -12.71 12.35
CA GLU A 14 7.41 -12.86 13.21
C GLU A 14 6.11 -13.07 12.42
N ARG A 15 6.19 -13.08 11.09
CA ARG A 15 5.04 -13.20 10.16
C ARG A 15 3.99 -12.11 10.40
N ALA A 16 4.43 -10.89 10.62
CA ALA A 16 3.56 -9.73 10.77
C ALA A 16 3.56 -8.87 9.49
N ILE A 17 2.41 -8.26 9.20
CA ILE A 17 2.18 -7.34 8.09
C ILE A 17 1.52 -6.09 8.68
N GLU A 18 2.02 -4.93 8.30
CA GLU A 18 1.42 -3.65 8.68
C GLU A 18 1.29 -2.75 7.45
N ILE A 19 0.16 -2.05 7.35
CA ILE A 19 -0.06 -1.02 6.32
C ILE A 19 -0.28 0.30 7.06
N VAL A 20 0.62 1.25 6.83
CA VAL A 20 0.57 2.59 7.41
C VAL A 20 0.35 3.59 6.29
N ALA A 21 -0.78 4.30 6.33
CA ALA A 21 -1.09 5.35 5.37
C ALA A 21 -0.84 6.74 5.99
N ASP A 22 -0.32 7.66 5.19
CA ASP A 22 -0.23 9.07 5.58
C ASP A 22 -1.63 9.70 5.75
N ARG A 23 -1.65 10.83 6.47
CA ARG A 23 -2.84 11.63 6.77
C ARG A 23 -3.77 11.93 5.58
N GLY A 24 -3.23 12.09 4.37
CA GLY A 24 -4.01 12.36 3.17
C GLY A 24 -4.86 11.16 2.72
N LEU A 25 -4.39 9.93 2.94
CA LEU A 25 -5.19 8.73 2.68
C LEU A 25 -6.05 8.33 3.88
N SER A 26 -5.54 8.51 5.11
CA SER A 26 -6.27 8.15 6.34
C SER A 26 -7.62 8.89 6.50
N GLN A 27 -7.75 10.08 5.91
CA GLN A 27 -9.03 10.83 5.89
C GLN A 27 -10.09 10.23 4.94
N HIS A 28 -9.70 9.35 4.01
CA HIS A 28 -10.58 8.78 2.98
C HIS A 28 -10.83 7.29 3.15
N VAL A 29 -9.93 6.58 3.83
CA VAL A 29 -9.92 5.11 3.92
C VAL A 29 -9.93 4.73 5.39
N ASN A 30 -10.92 3.95 5.79
CA ASN A 30 -11.08 3.55 7.18
C ASN A 30 -10.22 2.32 7.53
N ASP A 31 -10.01 2.10 8.83
CA ASP A 31 -9.20 0.99 9.33
C ASP A 31 -9.69 -0.37 8.84
N ALA A 32 -11.00 -0.57 8.70
CA ALA A 32 -11.57 -1.84 8.25
C ALA A 32 -11.14 -2.19 6.80
N GLN A 33 -11.00 -1.19 5.93
CA GLN A 33 -10.49 -1.40 4.57
C GLN A 33 -9.02 -1.83 4.60
N TRP A 34 -8.18 -1.19 5.41
CA TRP A 34 -6.78 -1.58 5.58
C TRP A 34 -6.64 -2.99 6.16
N GLN A 35 -7.42 -3.31 7.20
CA GLN A 35 -7.43 -4.65 7.79
C GLN A 35 -7.86 -5.72 6.77
N ALA A 36 -8.81 -5.41 5.89
CA ALA A 36 -9.22 -6.32 4.84
C ALA A 36 -8.10 -6.56 3.80
N MET A 37 -7.29 -5.54 3.47
CA MET A 37 -6.10 -5.70 2.62
C MET A 37 -5.07 -6.61 3.29
N VAL A 38 -4.74 -6.33 4.55
CA VAL A 38 -3.82 -7.15 5.36
C VAL A 38 -4.29 -8.60 5.42
N ALA A 39 -5.60 -8.84 5.61
CA ALA A 39 -6.16 -10.19 5.64
C ALA A 39 -5.99 -10.92 4.29
N ARG A 40 -6.22 -10.26 3.15
CA ARG A 40 -6.01 -10.83 1.80
C ARG A 40 -4.53 -11.14 1.54
N MET A 41 -3.63 -10.21 1.88
CA MET A 41 -2.19 -10.45 1.81
C MET A 41 -1.78 -11.66 2.66
N SER A 42 -2.24 -11.71 3.91
CA SER A 42 -1.94 -12.79 4.85
C SER A 42 -2.38 -14.15 4.32
N ALA A 43 -3.58 -14.23 3.71
CA ALA A 43 -4.08 -15.46 3.11
C ALA A 43 -3.19 -15.99 1.96
N ASN A 44 -2.60 -15.09 1.17
CA ASN A 44 -1.63 -15.45 0.13
C ASN A 44 -0.28 -15.87 0.73
N PHE A 45 0.19 -15.17 1.76
CA PHE A 45 1.48 -15.45 2.41
C PHE A 45 1.49 -16.81 3.12
N VAL A 46 0.38 -17.22 3.75
CA VAL A 46 0.23 -18.57 4.33
C VAL A 46 0.42 -19.67 3.28
N GLN A 47 0.04 -19.39 2.03
CA GLN A 47 0.19 -20.30 0.89
C GLN A 47 1.55 -20.15 0.18
N ARG A 48 2.48 -19.38 0.75
CA ARG A 48 3.79 -19.01 0.13
C ARG A 48 3.67 -18.27 -1.20
N ARG A 49 2.50 -17.67 -1.48
CA ARG A 49 2.25 -16.84 -2.66
C ARG A 49 2.55 -15.38 -2.36
N PHE A 50 3.82 -15.08 -2.06
CA PHE A 50 4.24 -13.76 -1.60
C PHE A 50 4.06 -12.68 -2.69
N GLU A 51 4.48 -13.00 -3.91
CA GLU A 51 4.36 -12.11 -5.07
C GLU A 51 2.90 -11.74 -5.36
N ASP A 52 2.00 -12.74 -5.37
CA ASP A 52 0.57 -12.52 -5.56
C ASP A 52 -0.02 -11.63 -4.46
N GLY A 53 0.32 -11.91 -3.20
CA GLY A 53 -0.14 -11.14 -2.06
C GLY A 53 0.32 -9.68 -2.11
N LEU A 54 1.57 -9.44 -2.47
CA LEU A 54 2.13 -8.09 -2.55
C LEU A 54 1.60 -7.33 -3.78
N THR A 55 1.54 -7.98 -4.94
CA THR A 55 0.99 -7.40 -6.17
C THR A 55 -0.45 -6.95 -5.95
N GLN A 56 -1.27 -7.81 -5.34
CA GLN A 56 -2.65 -7.47 -4.99
C GLN A 56 -2.74 -6.24 -4.09
N ALA A 57 -1.91 -6.16 -3.04
CA ALA A 57 -1.92 -5.01 -2.14
C ALA A 57 -1.51 -3.72 -2.85
N LEU A 58 -0.50 -3.78 -3.73
CA LEU A 58 -0.05 -2.64 -4.54
C LEU A 58 -1.14 -2.16 -5.50
N GLU A 59 -1.87 -3.07 -6.13
CA GLU A 59 -3.01 -2.73 -7.00
C GLU A 59 -4.12 -2.03 -6.22
N GLU A 60 -4.48 -2.56 -5.05
CA GLU A 60 -5.52 -1.98 -4.20
C GLU A 60 -5.14 -0.58 -3.68
N VAL A 61 -3.90 -0.41 -3.21
CA VAL A 61 -3.37 0.90 -2.81
C VAL A 61 -3.34 1.86 -4.00
N SER A 62 -2.90 1.41 -5.16
CA SER A 62 -2.86 2.22 -6.39
C SER A 62 -4.25 2.69 -6.79
N ALA A 63 -5.26 1.83 -6.68
CA ALA A 63 -6.65 2.19 -6.97
C ALA A 63 -7.17 3.28 -6.02
N LEU A 64 -6.84 3.21 -4.73
CA LEU A 64 -7.17 4.25 -3.75
C LEU A 64 -6.49 5.58 -4.11
N LEU A 65 -5.21 5.54 -4.46
CA LEU A 65 -4.45 6.72 -4.87
C LEU A 65 -5.02 7.38 -6.13
N VAL A 66 -5.37 6.59 -7.15
CA VAL A 66 -6.00 7.12 -8.37
C VAL A 66 -7.37 7.74 -8.06
N THR A 67 -8.12 7.16 -7.13
CA THR A 67 -9.46 7.63 -6.77
C THR A 67 -9.42 8.96 -6.03
N TYR A 68 -8.55 9.10 -5.01
CA TYR A 68 -8.53 10.26 -4.12
C TYR A 68 -7.47 11.32 -4.50
N PHE A 69 -6.42 10.91 -5.20
CA PHE A 69 -5.31 11.75 -5.64
C PHE A 69 -5.05 11.60 -7.14
N PRO A 70 -6.05 11.83 -8.01
CA PRO A 70 -5.87 11.70 -9.44
C PRO A 70 -4.82 12.70 -9.94
N LEU A 71 -4.01 12.26 -10.91
CA LEU A 71 -3.11 13.16 -11.61
C LEU A 71 -3.95 14.11 -12.48
N LEU A 72 -3.84 15.42 -12.21
CA LEU A 72 -4.59 16.43 -12.95
C LEU A 72 -4.10 16.52 -14.40
N PRO A 73 -4.97 16.88 -15.37
CA PRO A 73 -4.55 17.12 -16.74
C PRO A 73 -3.42 18.15 -16.83
N GLY A 74 -2.32 17.79 -17.50
CA GLY A 74 -1.13 18.65 -17.64
C GLY A 74 -0.17 18.63 -16.45
N ALA A 75 -0.49 17.90 -15.36
CA ALA A 75 0.45 17.69 -14.27
C ALA A 75 1.50 16.62 -14.66
N GLN A 76 2.74 16.86 -14.26
CA GLN A 76 3.83 15.89 -14.45
C GLN A 76 3.82 14.87 -13.30
N LYS A 77 3.89 13.58 -13.64
CA LYS A 77 4.14 12.52 -12.66
C LYS A 77 5.62 12.57 -12.25
N THR A 78 5.88 13.00 -11.02
CA THR A 78 7.22 12.97 -10.42
C THR A 78 7.30 11.76 -9.50
N ASN A 79 8.41 11.02 -9.54
CA ASN A 79 8.64 9.97 -8.56
C ASN A 79 9.16 10.59 -7.25
N GLU A 80 8.31 10.66 -6.22
CA GLU A 80 8.64 11.28 -4.93
C GLU A 80 9.33 10.31 -3.96
N MET A 81 9.27 8.99 -4.21
CA MET A 81 9.88 7.95 -3.37
C MET A 81 10.58 6.89 -4.24
N PRO A 82 11.64 6.22 -3.76
CA PRO A 82 12.26 5.13 -4.50
C PRO A 82 11.29 3.96 -4.72
N ASP A 83 11.37 3.30 -5.88
CA ASP A 83 10.55 2.11 -6.19
C ASP A 83 11.12 0.81 -5.59
N ALA A 84 12.37 0.85 -5.12
CA ALA A 84 13.02 -0.30 -4.50
C ALA A 84 12.55 -0.47 -3.05
N PRO A 85 12.29 -1.72 -2.59
CA PRO A 85 11.97 -1.96 -1.19
C PRO A 85 13.15 -1.57 -0.30
N PHE A 86 12.84 -1.02 0.88
CA PHE A 86 13.82 -0.86 1.94
C PHE A 86 14.03 -2.20 2.64
N VAL A 87 15.29 -2.62 2.78
CA VAL A 87 15.69 -3.86 3.46
C VAL A 87 16.76 -3.49 4.49
N ASP A 88 16.48 -3.81 5.75
CA ASP A 88 17.37 -3.64 6.91
C ASP A 88 17.57 -4.99 7.61
#